data_AF-A0A957LXJ1-F1
#
_entry.id   AF-A0A957LXJ1-F1
#
_cell.length_a   1.000
_cell.length_b   1.000
_cell.length_c   1.000
_cell.angle_alpha   90.00
_cell.angle_beta   90.00
_cell.angle_gamma   90.00
#
_symmetry.space_group_name_H-M   'P 1'
#
loop_
_entity.id
_entity.type
_entity.pdbx_description
1 polymer ?
#
loop_
_entity_poly.entity_id
_entity_poly.type
_entity_poly.pdbx_seq_one_letter_code
_entity_poly.pdbx_strand_id
1 'polypeptide(L)'
;MEPLRLFISATRDQEDNRAVIARALANLPVRVGAELRRTPVEGVKYDDLYERIATVDRLYFLLGRDITAPAGAEWDLAWKLERSLLPLRTPGPRSPAGEKFLRLLPMGWITFHNTTELDRIIRADLIDLLLHPENRYGLTLLEHERLRVLRRQLSDQLRARTASPYPEEAPVLPDGGIGGGGALLDDGRRAAEWEEE
;
A
#
# COMPACT_ATOMS: atom_id res chain seq x y z
N MET A 1 15.94 9.27 -25.37
CA MET A 1 15.20 8.38 -24.45
C MET A 1 15.12 9.10 -23.12
N GLU A 2 13.91 9.38 -22.64
CA GLU A 2 13.76 10.02 -21.33
C GLU A 2 13.83 8.96 -20.23
N PRO A 3 14.45 9.27 -19.08
CA PRO A 3 14.47 8.34 -17.97
C PRO A 3 13.10 8.29 -17.27
N LEU A 4 12.73 7.11 -16.78
CA LEU A 4 11.60 6.93 -15.89
C LEU A 4 11.90 7.57 -14.53
N ARG A 5 11.15 8.58 -14.14
CA ARG A 5 11.33 9.30 -12.86
C ARG A 5 10.32 8.81 -11.85
N LEU A 6 10.79 8.14 -10.81
CA LEU A 6 9.98 7.62 -9.73
C LEU A 6 10.27 8.38 -8.45
N PHE A 7 9.23 8.79 -7.73
CA PHE A 7 9.37 9.27 -6.36
C PHE A 7 8.90 8.20 -5.40
N ILE A 8 9.69 7.93 -4.38
CA ILE A 8 9.30 6.99 -3.32
C ILE A 8 9.11 7.81 -2.04
N SER A 9 7.91 7.71 -1.49
CA SER A 9 7.54 8.25 -0.18
C SER A 9 7.19 7.08 0.73
N ALA A 10 7.75 7.04 1.92
CA ALA A 10 7.48 5.98 2.88
C ALA A 10 7.46 6.57 4.29
N THR A 11 6.59 6.03 5.14
CA THR A 11 6.63 6.30 6.56
C THR A 11 7.84 5.62 7.19
N ARG A 12 8.25 6.07 8.39
CA ARG A 12 9.47 5.59 9.06
C ARG A 12 9.56 4.06 9.13
N ASP A 13 8.45 3.38 9.38
CA ASP A 13 8.35 1.93 9.50
C ASP A 13 8.28 1.19 8.15
N GLN A 14 8.24 1.93 7.02
CA GLN A 14 8.22 1.40 5.67
C GLN A 14 9.48 1.77 4.87
N GLU A 15 10.48 2.37 5.50
CA GLU A 15 11.74 2.78 4.84
C GLU A 15 12.46 1.59 4.18
N ASP A 16 12.47 0.42 4.81
CA ASP A 16 13.11 -0.79 4.26
C ASP A 16 12.42 -1.28 2.98
N ASN A 17 11.11 -1.03 2.85
CA ASN A 17 10.33 -1.42 1.69
C ASN A 17 10.65 -0.58 0.45
N ARG A 18 11.35 0.56 0.58
CA ARG A 18 11.81 1.34 -0.57
C ARG A 18 12.74 0.54 -1.49
N ALA A 19 13.59 -0.32 -0.91
CA ALA A 19 14.51 -1.16 -1.68
C ALA A 19 13.76 -2.17 -2.57
N VAL A 20 12.54 -2.55 -2.19
CA VAL A 20 11.69 -3.45 -2.99
C VAL A 20 11.33 -2.80 -4.33
N ILE A 21 11.08 -1.49 -4.35
CA ILE A 21 10.74 -0.76 -5.59
C ILE A 21 11.93 -0.72 -6.54
N ALA A 22 13.13 -0.43 -6.02
CA ALA A 22 14.35 -0.44 -6.81
C ALA A 22 14.63 -1.83 -7.40
N ARG A 23 14.47 -2.88 -6.59
CA ARG A 23 14.63 -4.27 -7.02
C ARG A 23 13.57 -4.68 -8.06
N ALA A 24 12.31 -4.31 -7.85
CA ALA A 24 11.21 -4.56 -8.78
C ALA A 24 11.52 -4.01 -10.17
N LEU A 25 12.03 -2.77 -10.22
CA LEU A 25 12.45 -2.11 -11.46
C LEU A 25 13.63 -2.84 -12.13
N ALA A 26 14.67 -3.19 -11.35
CA ALA A 26 15.84 -3.90 -11.85
C ALA A 26 15.51 -5.30 -12.42
N ASN A 27 14.45 -5.94 -11.91
CA ASN A 27 14.00 -7.26 -12.32
C ASN A 27 13.03 -7.25 -13.52
N LEU A 28 12.78 -6.10 -14.14
CA LEU A 28 11.98 -6.04 -15.35
C LEU A 28 12.76 -6.60 -16.56
N PRO A 29 12.09 -7.25 -17.53
CA PRO A 29 12.74 -7.88 -18.68
C PRO A 29 13.12 -6.86 -19.78
N VAL A 30 13.40 -5.62 -19.41
CA VAL A 30 13.64 -4.47 -20.31
C VAL A 30 14.73 -3.57 -19.74
N ARG A 31 15.38 -2.78 -20.59
CA ARG A 31 16.39 -1.81 -20.15
C ARG A 31 15.84 -0.40 -20.26
N VAL A 32 15.46 0.18 -19.13
CA VAL A 32 14.95 1.55 -19.05
C VAL A 32 15.87 2.35 -18.12
N GLY A 33 16.33 3.51 -18.59
CA GLY A 33 17.01 4.47 -17.71
C GLY A 33 16.01 4.96 -16.68
N ALA A 34 16.39 4.98 -15.39
CA ALA A 34 15.47 5.39 -14.34
C ALA A 34 16.15 6.23 -13.27
N GLU A 35 15.38 7.15 -12.71
CA GLU A 35 15.78 8.06 -11.65
C GLU A 35 14.86 7.82 -10.44
N LEU A 36 15.44 7.29 -9.37
CA LEU A 36 14.73 7.08 -8.10
C LEU A 36 14.99 8.28 -7.18
N ARG A 37 13.94 9.02 -6.86
CA ARG A 37 13.98 10.19 -5.98
C ARG A 37 13.39 9.88 -4.62
N ARG A 38 13.95 10.53 -3.60
CA ARG A 38 13.46 10.56 -2.23
C ARG A 38 13.78 11.90 -1.58
N THR A 39 13.03 12.23 -0.54
CA THR A 39 13.37 13.34 0.35
C THR A 39 14.42 12.86 1.35
N PRO A 40 15.52 13.61 1.54
CA PRO A 40 16.44 13.33 2.64
C PRO A 40 15.78 13.57 4.01
N VAL A 41 16.32 12.91 5.04
CA VAL A 41 15.67 12.80 6.37
C VAL A 41 15.59 14.14 7.13
N GLU A 42 16.41 15.14 6.78
CA GLU A 42 16.51 16.41 7.51
C GLU A 42 16.45 17.64 6.60
N GLY A 43 15.80 18.69 7.10
CA GLY A 43 15.99 20.08 6.64
C GLY A 43 15.46 20.44 5.25
N VAL A 44 14.63 19.61 4.63
CA VAL A 44 14.18 19.85 3.25
C VAL A 44 13.19 21.02 3.20
N LYS A 45 13.53 22.03 2.41
CA LYS A 45 12.64 23.15 2.15
C LYS A 45 11.52 22.72 1.20
N TYR A 46 10.41 23.44 1.25
CA TYR A 46 9.28 23.18 0.36
C TYR A 46 9.67 23.22 -1.12
N ASP A 47 10.52 24.18 -1.52
CA ASP A 47 10.98 24.33 -2.90
C ASP A 47 11.76 23.10 -3.39
N ASP A 48 12.66 22.57 -2.55
CA ASP A 48 13.42 21.35 -2.86
C ASP A 48 12.50 20.13 -3.04
N LEU A 49 11.44 20.06 -2.22
CA LEU A 49 10.45 19.00 -2.31
C LEU A 49 9.60 19.12 -3.58
N TYR A 50 9.20 20.35 -3.93
CA TYR A 50 8.47 20.67 -5.15
C TYR A 50 9.24 20.26 -6.39
N GLU A 51 10.51 20.66 -6.52
CA GLU A 51 11.33 20.32 -7.69
C GLU A 51 11.45 18.80 -7.90
N ARG A 52 11.55 18.05 -6.80
CA ARG A 52 11.67 16.60 -6.83
C ARG A 52 10.39 15.91 -7.29
N ILE A 53 9.22 16.39 -6.83
CA ILE A 53 7.92 15.77 -7.09
C ILE A 53 7.30 16.26 -8.41
N ALA A 54 7.49 17.53 -8.79
CA ALA A 54 6.80 18.14 -9.93
C ALA A 54 7.12 17.51 -11.29
N THR A 55 8.19 16.72 -11.40
CA THR A 55 8.65 16.13 -12.67
C THR A 55 8.66 14.60 -12.67
N VAL A 56 8.07 13.95 -11.66
CA VAL A 56 8.00 12.48 -11.61
C VAL A 56 6.86 11.92 -12.46
N ASP A 57 7.08 10.74 -13.00
CA ASP A 57 6.09 9.96 -13.74
C ASP A 57 5.13 9.22 -12.78
N ARG A 58 5.66 8.75 -11.65
CA ARG A 58 4.91 7.98 -10.65
C ARG A 58 5.46 8.24 -9.26
N LEU A 59 4.55 8.42 -8.31
CA LEU A 59 4.86 8.44 -6.89
C LEU A 59 4.31 7.19 -6.22
N TYR A 60 5.19 6.45 -5.55
CA TYR A 60 4.80 5.35 -4.67
C TYR A 60 4.75 5.85 -3.24
N PHE A 61 3.60 5.72 -2.61
CA PHE A 61 3.41 6.10 -1.20
C PHE A 61 3.20 4.87 -0.34
N LEU A 62 4.13 4.60 0.57
CA LEU A 62 4.09 3.45 1.47
C LEU A 62 3.67 3.90 2.88
N LEU A 63 2.43 3.59 3.25
CA LEU A 63 1.89 3.87 4.58
C LEU A 63 1.97 2.65 5.49
N GLY A 64 2.66 2.82 6.60
CA GLY A 64 2.73 1.84 7.66
C GLY A 64 1.70 2.06 8.76
N ARG A 65 2.15 1.94 10.01
CA ARG A 65 1.33 2.13 11.22
C ARG A 65 0.98 3.58 11.50
N ASP A 66 1.89 4.50 11.21
CA ASP A 66 1.76 5.92 11.57
C ASP A 66 2.16 6.81 10.39
N ILE A 67 1.57 8.00 10.30
CA ILE A 67 1.97 9.01 9.33
C ILE A 67 3.09 9.86 9.93
N THR A 68 4.27 9.78 9.35
CA THR A 68 5.45 10.52 9.83
C THR A 68 5.90 11.56 8.80
N ALA A 69 6.50 12.64 9.25
CA ALA A 69 7.24 13.53 8.35
C ALA A 69 8.48 12.80 7.78
N PRO A 70 8.89 13.08 6.53
CA PRO A 70 8.28 14.01 5.59
C PRO A 70 7.10 13.44 4.77
N ALA A 71 6.74 12.16 4.93
CA ALA A 71 5.78 11.45 4.08
C ALA A 71 4.42 12.17 3.95
N GLY A 72 3.87 12.69 5.06
CA GLY A 72 2.61 13.44 4.99
C GLY A 72 2.66 14.68 4.08
N ALA A 73 3.79 15.41 4.09
CA ALA A 73 3.98 16.58 3.23
C ALA A 73 4.24 16.20 1.77
N GLU A 74 5.00 15.12 1.54
CA GLU A 74 5.24 14.56 0.21
C GLU A 74 3.93 14.15 -0.47
N TRP A 75 3.04 13.49 0.27
CA TRP A 75 1.72 13.13 -0.20
C TRP A 75 0.88 14.34 -0.57
N ASP A 76 0.74 15.29 0.36
CA ASP A 76 -0.09 16.48 0.17
C ASP A 76 0.38 17.28 -1.05
N LEU A 77 1.69 17.40 -1.23
CA LEU A 77 2.24 18.06 -2.40
C LEU A 77 1.97 17.30 -3.69
N ALA A 78 2.18 15.98 -3.70
CA ALA A 78 1.94 15.16 -4.88
C ALA A 78 0.46 15.18 -5.31
N TRP A 79 -0.45 15.18 -4.33
CA TRP A 79 -1.87 15.34 -4.54
C TRP A 79 -2.21 16.70 -5.16
N LYS A 80 -1.69 17.79 -4.59
CA LYS A 80 -1.88 19.16 -5.12
C LYS A 80 -1.32 19.35 -6.53
N LEU A 81 -0.25 18.64 -6.86
CA LEU A 81 0.37 18.64 -8.19
C LEU A 81 -0.26 17.64 -9.15
N GLU A 82 -1.36 16.99 -8.75
CA GLU A 82 -2.10 15.98 -9.51
C GLU A 82 -1.18 14.90 -10.10
N ARG A 83 -0.15 14.52 -9.34
CA ARG A 83 0.80 13.51 -9.78
C ARG A 83 0.17 12.12 -9.72
N SER A 84 0.57 11.27 -10.65
CA SER A 84 0.19 9.87 -10.68
C SER A 84 0.71 9.17 -9.42
N LEU A 85 -0.19 8.83 -8.51
CA LEU A 85 0.12 8.30 -7.18
C LEU A 85 -0.40 6.87 -7.04
N LEU A 86 0.44 5.96 -6.53
CA LEU A 86 0.04 4.62 -6.12
C LEU A 86 0.07 4.51 -4.59
N PRO A 87 -1.11 4.54 -3.92
CA PRO A 87 -1.20 4.46 -2.47
C PRO A 87 -1.10 3.00 -2.02
N LEU A 88 -0.09 2.69 -1.22
CA LEU A 88 0.17 1.35 -0.71
C LEU A 88 0.17 1.38 0.82
N ARG A 89 -0.37 0.33 1.44
CA ARG A 89 -0.38 0.22 2.90
C ARG A 89 -0.13 -1.19 3.40
N THR A 90 0.45 -1.31 4.59
CA THR A 90 0.46 -2.56 5.34
C THR A 90 -0.86 -2.75 6.11
N PRO A 91 -1.34 -3.98 6.33
CA PRO A 91 -2.48 -4.23 7.21
C PRO A 91 -2.10 -4.03 8.68
N GLY A 92 -3.10 -3.91 9.54
CA GLY A 92 -2.90 -3.90 11.00
C GLY A 92 -3.31 -2.60 11.70
N PRO A 93 -3.16 -2.56 13.03
CA PRO A 93 -3.56 -1.42 13.86
C PRO A 93 -2.70 -0.20 13.55
N ARG A 94 -3.34 0.98 13.54
CA ARG A 94 -2.71 2.26 13.25
C ARG A 94 -2.68 3.16 14.47
N SER A 95 -1.76 4.12 14.44
CA SER A 95 -1.84 5.26 15.35
C SER A 95 -3.13 6.06 15.06
N PRO A 96 -3.60 6.88 16.01
CA PRO A 96 -4.69 7.82 15.74
C PRO A 96 -4.42 8.76 14.56
N ALA A 97 -3.16 9.15 14.36
CA ALA A 97 -2.76 10.02 13.25
C ALA A 97 -2.83 9.30 11.89
N GLY A 98 -2.34 8.05 11.82
CA GLY A 98 -2.43 7.23 10.61
C GLY A 98 -3.87 6.88 10.24
N GLU A 99 -4.72 6.59 11.24
CA GLU A 99 -6.15 6.36 11.04
C GLU A 99 -6.87 7.60 10.52
N LYS A 100 -6.59 8.77 11.12
CA LYS A 100 -7.13 10.05 10.64
C LYS A 100 -6.69 10.35 9.21
N PHE A 101 -5.41 10.10 8.88
CA PHE A 101 -4.88 10.32 7.54
C PHE A 101 -5.61 9.48 6.49
N LEU A 102 -5.86 8.20 6.76
CA LEU A 102 -6.63 7.33 5.86
C LEU A 102 -8.06 7.82 5.62
N ARG A 103 -8.74 8.26 6.68
CA ARG A 103 -10.14 8.73 6.59
C ARG A 103 -10.29 9.99 5.75
N LEU A 104 -9.28 10.86 5.76
CA LEU A 104 -9.29 12.11 4.99
C LEU A 104 -9.07 11.88 3.49
N LEU A 105 -8.63 10.68 3.09
CA LEU A 105 -8.18 10.39 1.74
C LEU A 105 -8.88 9.12 1.22
N PRO A 106 -10.14 9.25 0.74
CA PRO A 106 -10.96 8.12 0.29
C PRO A 106 -10.53 7.64 -1.10
N MET A 107 -9.27 7.22 -1.23
CA MET A 107 -8.75 6.63 -2.46
C MET A 107 -8.53 5.12 -2.32
N GLY A 108 -8.39 4.44 -3.45
CA GLY A 108 -8.18 3.00 -3.51
C GLY A 108 -6.80 2.59 -2.98
N TRP A 109 -6.66 2.50 -1.66
CA TRP A 109 -5.46 2.00 -1.00
C TRP A 109 -5.24 0.53 -1.34
N ILE A 110 -4.08 0.22 -1.90
CA ILE A 110 -3.67 -1.16 -2.17
C ILE A 110 -2.96 -1.71 -0.93
N THR A 111 -3.47 -2.81 -0.39
CA THR A 111 -2.89 -3.43 0.80
C THR A 111 -1.89 -4.50 0.39
N PHE A 112 -0.71 -4.51 1.03
CA PHE A 112 0.30 -5.56 0.85
C PHE A 112 0.73 -6.12 2.22
N HIS A 113 0.94 -7.42 2.29
CA HIS A 113 1.23 -8.13 3.54
C HIS A 113 2.71 -8.45 3.72
N ASN A 114 3.47 -8.49 2.63
CA ASN A 114 4.90 -8.80 2.64
C ASN A 114 5.62 -8.20 1.43
N THR A 115 6.95 -8.29 1.45
CA THR A 115 7.82 -7.73 0.40
C THR A 115 7.66 -8.41 -0.96
N THR A 116 7.31 -9.70 -1.00
CA THR A 116 7.05 -10.42 -2.25
C THR A 116 5.77 -9.95 -2.91
N GLU A 117 4.72 -9.70 -2.13
CA GLU A 117 3.48 -9.11 -2.63
C GLU A 117 3.72 -7.68 -3.11
N LEU A 118 4.43 -6.87 -2.32
CA LEU A 118 4.81 -5.52 -2.73
C LEU A 118 5.58 -5.53 -4.05
N ASP A 119 6.57 -6.42 -4.21
CA ASP A 119 7.33 -6.57 -5.47
C ASP A 119 6.39 -6.84 -6.66
N ARG A 120 5.42 -7.74 -6.52
CA ARG A 120 4.47 -8.06 -7.60
C ARG A 120 3.59 -6.87 -7.95
N ILE A 121 3.07 -6.16 -6.95
CA ILE A 121 2.22 -4.97 -7.15
C ILE A 121 3.02 -3.90 -7.88
N ILE A 122 4.23 -3.59 -7.42
CA ILE A 122 5.10 -2.57 -8.03
C ILE A 122 5.49 -2.97 -9.46
N ARG A 123 5.83 -4.25 -9.71
CA ARG A 123 6.17 -4.70 -11.07
C ARG A 123 4.98 -4.59 -12.00
N ALA A 124 3.79 -4.98 -11.58
CA ALA A 124 2.59 -4.83 -12.38
C ALA A 124 2.34 -3.35 -12.72
N ASP A 125 2.50 -2.47 -11.73
CA ASP A 125 2.33 -1.04 -11.91
C ASP A 125 3.36 -0.42 -12.88
N LEU A 126 4.63 -0.76 -12.70
CA LEU A 126 5.71 -0.31 -13.58
C LEU A 126 5.50 -0.79 -15.01
N ILE A 127 5.03 -2.02 -15.20
CA ILE A 127 4.70 -2.53 -16.54
C ILE A 127 3.59 -1.70 -17.17
N ASP A 128 2.55 -1.36 -16.40
CA ASP A 128 1.43 -0.56 -16.90
C ASP A 128 1.87 0.84 -17.30
N LEU A 129 2.73 1.45 -16.49
CA LEU A 129 3.36 2.74 -16.80
C LEU A 129 4.23 2.66 -18.05
N LEU A 130 5.07 1.62 -18.16
CA LEU A 130 5.95 1.41 -19.30
C LEU A 130 5.20 1.02 -20.58
N LEU A 131 3.96 0.52 -20.50
CA LEU A 131 3.13 0.20 -21.66
C LEU A 131 2.15 1.32 -22.01
N HIS A 132 2.21 2.47 -21.33
CA HIS A 132 1.31 3.59 -21.58
C HIS A 132 1.39 4.05 -23.05
N PRO A 133 0.29 4.36 -23.74
CA PRO A 133 0.30 4.70 -25.17
C PRO A 133 1.23 5.85 -25.56
N GLU A 134 1.42 6.81 -24.65
CA GLU A 134 2.30 7.99 -24.83
C GLU A 134 3.79 7.67 -24.57
N ASN A 135 4.18 6.40 -24.67
CA ASN A 135 5.46 5.91 -24.18
C ASN A 135 6.67 6.63 -24.77
N ARG A 136 7.45 7.27 -23.89
CA ARG A 136 8.69 8.02 -24.21
C ARG A 136 9.97 7.29 -23.82
N TYR A 137 9.86 6.09 -23.27
CA TYR A 137 10.98 5.33 -22.70
C TYR A 137 11.77 4.51 -23.75
N GLY A 138 11.45 4.63 -25.04
CA GLY A 138 12.23 4.06 -26.14
C GLY A 138 12.25 2.52 -26.18
N LEU A 139 11.20 1.87 -25.70
CA LEU A 139 11.07 0.42 -25.70
C LEU A 139 10.95 -0.14 -27.12
N THR A 140 11.66 -1.23 -27.40
CA THR A 140 11.51 -1.99 -28.65
C THR A 140 10.21 -2.79 -28.67
N LEU A 141 9.75 -3.23 -29.85
CA LEU A 141 8.56 -4.07 -29.97
C LEU A 141 8.70 -5.38 -29.18
N LEU A 142 9.88 -5.99 -29.20
CA LEU A 142 10.16 -7.22 -28.44
C LEU A 142 10.05 -7.00 -26.93
N GLU A 143 10.51 -5.85 -26.44
CA GLU A 143 10.36 -5.47 -25.03
C GLU A 143 8.90 -5.25 -24.63
N HIS A 144 8.10 -4.62 -25.50
CA HIS A 144 6.66 -4.48 -25.27
C HIS A 144 5.97 -5.84 -25.13
N GLU A 145 6.29 -6.80 -26.01
CA GLU A 145 5.71 -8.14 -25.95
C GLU A 145 6.13 -8.88 -24.67
N ARG A 146 7.40 -8.79 -24.27
CA ARG A 146 7.88 -9.36 -23.00
C ARG A 146 7.15 -8.77 -21.80
N LEU A 147 6.95 -7.46 -21.77
CA LEU A 147 6.20 -6.79 -20.70
C LEU A 147 4.73 -7.23 -20.69
N ARG A 148 4.07 -7.38 -21.85
CA ARG A 148 2.68 -7.86 -21.94
C ARG A 148 2.51 -9.29 -21.44
N VAL A 149 3.45 -10.18 -21.76
CA VAL A 149 3.47 -11.55 -21.22
C VAL A 149 3.61 -11.52 -19.70
N LEU A 150 4.58 -10.75 -19.19
CA LEU A 150 4.81 -10.64 -17.75
C LEU A 150 3.61 -10.02 -17.01
N ARG A 151 2.96 -9.00 -17.60
CA ARG A 151 1.74 -8.36 -17.05
C ARG A 151 0.64 -9.38 -16.81
N ARG A 152 0.40 -10.26 -17.79
CA ARG A 152 -0.62 -11.32 -17.69
C ARG A 152 -0.29 -12.28 -16.54
N GLN A 153 0.95 -12.77 -16.49
CA GLN A 153 1.39 -13.67 -15.42
C GLN A 153 1.23 -13.05 -14.03
N LEU A 154 1.61 -11.78 -13.84
CA LEU A 154 1.46 -11.07 -12.57
C LEU A 154 -0.01 -10.85 -12.21
N SER A 155 -0.85 -10.50 -13.19
CA SER A 155 -2.29 -10.30 -12.98
C SER A 155 -2.97 -11.58 -12.50
N ASP A 156 -2.63 -12.72 -13.09
CA ASP A 156 -3.17 -14.03 -12.70
C ASP A 156 -2.74 -14.40 -11.27
N GLN A 157 -1.47 -14.13 -10.92
CA GLN A 157 -0.95 -14.36 -9.57
C GLN A 157 -1.63 -13.47 -8.51
N LEU A 158 -1.89 -12.20 -8.84
CA LEU A 158 -2.58 -11.28 -7.94
C LEU A 158 -4.04 -11.69 -7.75
N ARG A 159 -4.75 -12.06 -8.83
CA ARG A 159 -6.15 -12.52 -8.79
C ARG A 159 -6.32 -13.84 -8.03
N ALA A 160 -5.42 -14.80 -8.23
CA ALA A 160 -5.46 -16.09 -7.55
C ALA A 160 -5.37 -15.96 -6.02
N ARG A 161 -4.73 -14.89 -5.50
CA ARG A 161 -4.72 -14.61 -4.06
C ARG A 161 -6.02 -14.01 -3.55
N THR A 162 -6.62 -13.07 -4.28
CA THR A 162 -7.90 -12.46 -3.87
C THR A 162 -9.05 -13.47 -3.87
N ALA A 163 -8.93 -14.56 -4.63
CA ALA A 163 -9.90 -15.65 -4.70
C ALA A 163 -9.69 -16.77 -3.64
N SER A 164 -8.74 -16.63 -2.72
CA SER A 164 -8.52 -17.62 -1.65
C SER A 164 -9.60 -17.47 -0.56
N PRO A 165 -10.42 -18.50 -0.27
CA PRO A 165 -11.54 -18.39 0.64
C PRO A 165 -11.09 -18.68 2.07
N TYR A 166 -10.86 -17.63 2.87
CA TYR A 166 -11.04 -17.70 4.33
C TYR A 166 -11.74 -16.42 4.79
N PRO A 167 -12.71 -16.52 5.72
CA PRO A 167 -13.80 -15.57 5.86
C PRO A 167 -13.39 -14.29 6.59
N GLU A 168 -13.94 -13.17 6.14
CA GLU A 168 -14.23 -12.02 6.99
C GLU A 168 -15.21 -12.46 8.09
N GLU A 169 -14.70 -12.99 9.19
CA GLU A 169 -15.40 -13.00 10.47
C GLU A 169 -14.56 -12.23 11.48
N ALA A 170 -14.73 -10.91 11.48
CA ALA A 170 -14.64 -10.17 12.73
C ALA A 170 -15.98 -10.37 13.45
N PRO A 171 -16.02 -10.85 14.71
CA PRO A 171 -17.27 -10.84 15.46
C PRO A 171 -17.71 -9.39 15.64
N VAL A 172 -18.82 -9.05 14.99
CA VAL A 172 -19.62 -7.87 15.31
C VAL A 172 -20.13 -8.11 16.74
N LEU A 173 -19.51 -7.45 17.71
CA LEU A 173 -20.11 -7.27 19.02
C LEU A 173 -21.43 -6.50 18.82
N PRO A 174 -22.59 -7.06 19.19
CA PRO A 174 -23.84 -6.32 19.11
C PRO A 174 -23.84 -5.18 20.14
N ASP A 175 -24.38 -4.05 19.70
CA ASP A 175 -24.62 -2.80 20.40
C ASP A 175 -24.85 -2.92 21.92
N GLY A 176 -23.89 -2.42 22.70
CA GLY A 176 -24.03 -2.20 24.14
C GLY A 176 -24.62 -0.82 24.45
N GLY A 177 -25.88 -0.59 24.06
CA GLY A 177 -26.66 0.59 24.41
C GLY A 177 -27.73 0.28 25.47
N ILE A 178 -27.48 0.74 26.70
CA ILE A 178 -28.41 1.15 27.78
C ILE A 178 -29.78 0.44 27.88
N GLY A 179 -29.96 -0.35 28.94
CA GLY A 179 -31.23 -0.72 29.57
C GLY A 179 -30.91 -1.40 30.89
N GLY A 180 -31.31 -0.90 32.05
CA GLY A 180 -32.70 -0.87 32.47
C GLY A 180 -32.92 -2.10 33.36
N GLY A 181 -33.19 -1.87 34.65
CA GLY A 181 -33.11 -2.89 35.69
C GLY A 181 -34.22 -3.94 35.68
N GLY A 182 -34.12 -4.87 36.64
CA GLY A 182 -35.28 -5.53 37.22
C GLY A 182 -35.35 -7.05 37.09
N ALA A 183 -35.21 -7.68 38.25
CA ALA A 183 -35.91 -8.87 38.74
C ALA A 183 -35.52 -10.29 38.26
N LEU A 184 -34.99 -11.04 39.24
CA LEU A 184 -35.29 -12.42 39.62
C LEU A 184 -36.31 -13.19 38.76
N LEU A 185 -35.96 -14.43 38.42
CA LEU A 185 -36.71 -15.61 38.85
C LEU A 185 -35.74 -16.81 39.00
N ASP A 186 -35.82 -17.42 40.17
CA ASP A 186 -35.34 -18.73 40.55
C ASP A 186 -36.22 -19.81 39.89
N ASP A 187 -35.62 -20.93 39.49
CA ASP A 187 -36.26 -22.24 39.59
C ASP A 187 -35.23 -23.34 39.30
N GLY A 188 -34.90 -24.08 40.35
CA GLY A 188 -33.82 -25.07 40.37
C GLY A 188 -34.13 -26.43 39.74
N ARG A 189 -33.07 -27.24 39.62
CA ARG A 189 -33.09 -28.66 40.00
C ARG A 189 -31.67 -29.24 40.16
N ARG A 190 -31.48 -29.87 41.34
CA ARG A 190 -30.48 -30.87 41.79
C ARG A 190 -30.20 -31.94 40.72
N ALA A 191 -29.15 -32.77 40.70
CA ALA A 191 -28.12 -33.28 41.63
C ALA A 191 -26.92 -33.72 40.74
N ALA A 192 -25.71 -34.13 41.15
CA ALA A 192 -25.22 -34.89 42.30
C ALA A 192 -23.69 -34.61 42.41
N GLU A 193 -23.09 -34.52 43.60
CA GLU A 193 -22.22 -35.56 44.22
C GLU A 193 -21.34 -36.27 43.17
N TRP A 194 -19.99 -36.27 43.27
CA TRP A 194 -19.20 -37.01 44.26
C TRP A 194 -17.87 -36.32 44.61
N GLU A 195 -17.55 -36.38 45.91
CA GLU A 195 -16.21 -36.26 46.51
C GLU A 195 -15.51 -37.63 46.57
N GLU A 196 -14.25 -37.58 47.01
CA GLU A 196 -13.30 -38.63 47.41
C GLU A 196 -12.27 -39.04 46.33
N GLU A 197 -10.97 -39.00 46.62
CA GLU A 197 -10.25 -39.08 47.92
C GLU A 197 -8.93 -38.28 47.89
#